data_AF-A0A6P0YCP3-F1
#
_entry.id   AF-A0A6P0YCP3-F1
#
_cell.length_a   1.000
_cell.length_b   1.000
_cell.length_c   1.000
_cell.angle_alpha   90.00
_cell.angle_beta   90.00
_cell.angle_gamma   90.00
#
_symmetry.space_group_name_H-M   'P 1'
#
loop_
_entity.id
_entity.type
_entity.pdbx_description
1 polymer ?
#
loop_
_entity_poly.entity_id
_entity_poly.type
_entity_poly.pdbx_seq_one_letter_code
_entity_poly.pdbx_strand_id
1 'polypeptide(L)'
;MRNIDNLTIHRFRGLRDLTLEDLGQINLLVGVNNSGKTSVLEAIYTYCNPLDPLEWINTAWRREIKFSRKSKLESLKWLFPQNSDNNPDDFYQGETFVSGSGNFGVVESKATYEEFEGIWDTTENINEEYDQESLIDEIDIDNNEIRCGADLKLTFTPPEKIIELLKDENKDISISKKFKIWENQPLTTLNEYKSYWLLVDTVTPFSHRIEQLQI
;
A
#
# COMPACT_ATOMS: atom_id res chain seq x y z
N MET A 1 -19.17 -4.52 19.14
CA MET A 1 -18.64 -3.15 19.26
C MET A 1 -18.41 -2.60 17.86
N ARG A 2 -18.73 -1.32 17.62
CA ARG A 2 -18.33 -0.64 16.38
C ARG A 2 -16.86 -0.27 16.50
N ASN A 3 -16.05 -0.61 15.50
CA ASN A 3 -14.63 -0.27 15.49
C ASN A 3 -14.39 1.07 14.80
N ILE A 4 -15.15 1.37 13.75
CA ILE A 4 -15.05 2.62 12.99
C ILE A 4 -16.43 3.26 12.99
N ASP A 5 -16.52 4.49 13.48
CA ASP A 5 -17.75 5.29 13.53
C ASP A 5 -17.83 6.24 12.33
N ASN A 6 -16.72 6.91 12.01
CA ASN A 6 -16.59 7.77 10.83
C ASN A 6 -15.26 7.46 10.13
N LEU A 7 -15.23 7.63 8.82
CA LEU A 7 -14.03 7.44 8.00
C LEU A 7 -13.97 8.53 6.92
N THR A 8 -12.82 9.16 6.78
CA THR A 8 -12.54 10.13 5.71
C THR A 8 -11.40 9.63 4.86
N ILE A 9 -11.68 9.41 3.57
CA ILE A 9 -10.69 9.12 2.54
C ILE A 9 -10.32 10.45 1.89
N HIS A 10 -9.24 11.06 2.36
CA HIS A 10 -8.81 12.37 1.89
C HIS A 10 -8.30 12.30 0.45
N ARG A 11 -7.44 11.33 0.17
CA ARG A 11 -6.87 11.10 -1.16
C ARG A 11 -6.60 9.62 -1.31
N PHE A 12 -7.21 8.94 -2.27
CA PHE A 12 -6.89 7.54 -2.60
C PHE A 12 -7.35 7.23 -4.02
N ARG A 13 -6.41 6.92 -4.92
CA ARG A 13 -6.67 6.84 -6.37
C ARG A 13 -7.35 8.14 -6.85
N GLY A 14 -8.55 8.03 -7.43
CA GLY A 14 -9.40 9.16 -7.82
C GLY A 14 -10.36 9.68 -6.74
N LEU A 15 -10.40 9.06 -5.55
CA LEU A 15 -11.21 9.56 -4.43
C LEU A 15 -10.54 10.78 -3.81
N ARG A 16 -11.31 11.83 -3.59
CA ARG A 16 -10.89 13.08 -2.94
C ARG A 16 -11.93 13.46 -1.88
N ASP A 17 -11.49 13.62 -0.64
CA ASP A 17 -12.27 14.08 0.51
C ASP A 17 -13.63 13.39 0.66
N LEU A 18 -13.66 12.06 0.53
CA LEU A 18 -14.87 11.25 0.71
C LEU A 18 -15.05 10.91 2.19
N THR A 19 -16.12 11.41 2.81
CA THR A 19 -16.47 11.08 4.20
C THR A 19 -17.62 10.07 4.25
N LEU A 20 -17.44 9.02 5.05
CA LEU A 20 -18.45 8.05 5.45
C LEU A 20 -18.78 8.30 6.93
N GLU A 21 -19.94 8.91 7.17
CA GLU A 21 -20.41 9.25 8.51
C GLU A 21 -21.35 8.17 9.05
N ASP A 22 -21.42 8.04 10.38
CA ASP A 22 -22.36 7.17 11.08
C ASP A 22 -22.33 5.70 10.62
N LEU A 23 -21.12 5.15 10.41
CA LEU A 23 -20.94 3.77 9.96
C LEU A 23 -21.64 2.78 10.91
N GLY A 24 -22.52 1.98 10.31
CA GLY A 24 -23.27 0.94 11.00
C GLY A 24 -22.46 -0.34 11.17
N GLN A 25 -23.04 -1.33 11.84
CA GLN A 25 -22.50 -2.69 11.86
C GLN A 25 -22.48 -3.31 10.45
N ILE A 26 -23.45 -2.93 9.61
CA ILE A 26 -23.57 -3.34 8.20
C ILE A 26 -23.70 -2.06 7.38
N ASN A 27 -22.86 -1.91 6.37
CA ASN A 27 -22.87 -0.77 5.46
C ASN A 27 -23.02 -1.30 4.03
N LEU A 28 -23.92 -0.70 3.24
CA LEU A 28 -24.15 -1.09 1.86
C LEU A 28 -23.72 0.04 0.92
N LEU A 29 -22.66 -0.21 0.14
CA LEU A 29 -22.19 0.73 -0.89
C LEU A 29 -22.86 0.40 -2.23
N VAL A 30 -23.79 1.23 -2.68
CA VAL A 30 -24.49 1.08 -3.97
C VAL A 30 -24.06 2.14 -4.98
N GLY A 31 -24.09 1.81 -6.26
CA GLY A 31 -23.76 2.74 -7.34
C GLY A 31 -23.42 2.03 -8.64
N VAL A 32 -23.30 2.78 -9.73
CA VAL A 32 -22.95 2.27 -11.06
C VAL A 32 -21.54 1.67 -11.12
N ASN A 33 -21.25 0.88 -12.14
CA ASN A 33 -19.89 0.38 -12.35
C ASN A 33 -18.89 1.53 -12.44
N ASN A 34 -17.68 1.30 -11.94
CA ASN A 34 -16.60 2.28 -11.91
C ASN A 34 -16.86 3.55 -11.06
N SER A 35 -17.91 3.57 -10.22
CA SER A 35 -18.23 4.69 -9.33
C SER A 35 -17.30 4.83 -8.10
N GLY A 36 -16.21 4.08 -8.02
CA GLY A 36 -15.27 4.13 -6.89
C GLY A 36 -15.57 3.21 -5.69
N LYS A 37 -16.64 2.38 -5.72
CA LYS A 37 -16.97 1.45 -4.61
C LYS A 37 -15.79 0.56 -4.20
N THR A 38 -15.13 -0.06 -5.17
CA THR A 38 -13.94 -0.90 -4.90
C THR A 38 -12.79 -0.06 -4.36
N SER A 39 -12.60 1.17 -4.85
CA SER A 39 -11.57 2.08 -4.32
C SER A 39 -11.82 2.43 -2.85
N VAL A 40 -13.08 2.53 -2.42
CA VAL A 40 -13.44 2.72 -1.00
C VAL A 40 -13.03 1.52 -0.17
N LEU A 41 -13.34 0.29 -0.63
CA LEU A 41 -12.96 -0.93 0.09
C LEU A 41 -11.44 -1.10 0.20
N GLU A 42 -10.71 -0.75 -0.86
CA GLU A 42 -9.25 -0.78 -0.87
C GLU A 42 -8.63 0.27 0.05
N ALA A 43 -9.17 1.49 0.08
CA ALA A 43 -8.74 2.53 1.01
C ALA A 43 -8.95 2.12 2.47
N ILE A 44 -10.10 1.49 2.77
CA ILE A 44 -10.38 0.91 4.09
C ILE A 44 -9.39 -0.22 4.40
N TYR A 45 -9.07 -1.06 3.42
CA TYR A 45 -8.14 -2.17 3.60
C TYR A 45 -6.72 -1.71 3.92
N THR A 46 -6.20 -0.72 3.20
CA THR A 46 -4.88 -0.13 3.47
C THR A 46 -4.88 0.66 4.77
N TYR A 47 -5.99 1.29 5.13
CA TYR A 47 -6.17 1.94 6.43
C TYR A 47 -6.08 0.94 7.60
N CYS A 48 -6.66 -0.25 7.42
CA CYS A 48 -6.59 -1.31 8.42
C CYS A 48 -5.24 -2.03 8.49
N ASN A 49 -4.39 -1.90 7.46
CA ASN A 49 -3.06 -2.49 7.38
C ASN A 49 -2.01 -1.40 7.12
N PRO A 50 -1.89 -0.41 8.02
CA PRO A 50 -1.25 0.86 7.68
C PRO A 50 0.27 0.75 7.51
N LEU A 51 0.92 -0.25 8.11
CA LEU A 51 2.38 -0.45 8.03
C LEU A 51 2.81 -1.73 7.30
N ASP A 52 1.90 -2.37 6.57
CA ASP A 52 2.18 -3.62 5.83
C ASP A 52 2.36 -3.32 4.33
N PRO A 53 3.58 -3.14 3.82
CA PRO A 53 3.82 -2.76 2.43
C PRO A 53 3.33 -3.81 1.43
N LEU A 54 3.29 -5.09 1.81
CA LEU A 54 2.77 -6.14 0.95
C LEU A 54 1.28 -5.98 0.71
N GLU A 55 0.53 -5.62 1.74
CA GLU A 55 -0.91 -5.39 1.57
C GLU A 55 -1.21 -4.19 0.69
N TRP A 56 -0.38 -3.15 0.71
CA TRP A 56 -0.46 -2.03 -0.23
C TRP A 56 -0.18 -2.48 -1.68
N ILE A 57 0.91 -3.21 -1.91
CA ILE A 57 1.28 -3.73 -3.25
C ILE A 57 0.22 -4.70 -3.76
N ASN A 58 -0.26 -5.62 -2.92
CA ASN A 58 -1.30 -6.58 -3.28
C ASN A 58 -2.61 -5.87 -3.62
N THR A 59 -2.97 -4.82 -2.86
CA THR A 59 -4.18 -4.02 -3.14
C THR A 59 -4.11 -3.36 -4.51
N ALA A 60 -2.94 -2.83 -4.87
CA ALA A 60 -2.69 -2.31 -6.21
C ALA A 60 -2.79 -3.40 -7.29
N TRP A 61 -2.03 -4.48 -7.12
CA TRP A 61 -1.86 -5.55 -8.11
C TRP A 61 -3.14 -6.34 -8.39
N ARG A 62 -4.05 -6.48 -7.42
CA ARG A 62 -5.34 -7.17 -7.61
C ARG A 62 -6.19 -6.57 -8.73
N ARG A 63 -5.96 -5.32 -9.14
CA ARG A 63 -6.65 -4.71 -10.29
C ARG A 63 -6.03 -5.04 -11.64
N GLU A 64 -4.78 -5.48 -11.66
CA GLU A 64 -4.08 -5.82 -12.89
C GLU A 64 -4.57 -7.16 -13.43
N ILE A 65 -4.68 -7.23 -14.76
CA ILE A 65 -4.91 -8.48 -15.45
C ILE A 65 -3.59 -9.26 -15.40
N LYS A 66 -3.60 -10.56 -15.10
CA LYS A 66 -2.40 -11.41 -14.98
C LYS A 66 -1.46 -11.41 -16.22
N PHE A 67 -1.92 -10.85 -17.34
CA PHE A 67 -1.19 -10.70 -18.61
C PHE A 67 -0.74 -9.25 -18.90
N SER A 68 -1.02 -8.31 -18.00
CA SER A 68 -0.56 -6.92 -18.07
C SER A 68 0.96 -6.89 -17.90
N ARG A 69 1.66 -6.23 -18.84
CA ARG A 69 3.11 -5.96 -18.74
C ARG A 69 3.45 -4.84 -17.76
N LYS A 70 2.46 -4.30 -17.02
CA LYS A 70 2.71 -3.23 -16.07
C LYS A 70 3.50 -3.74 -14.88
N SER A 71 4.49 -2.97 -14.47
CA SER A 71 5.30 -3.31 -13.31
C SER A 71 4.54 -3.11 -12.01
N LYS A 72 5.06 -3.72 -10.94
CA LYS A 72 4.49 -3.59 -9.60
C LYS A 72 4.51 -2.15 -9.12
N LEU A 73 5.56 -1.42 -9.48
CA LEU A 73 5.72 0.01 -9.19
C LEU A 73 4.62 0.82 -9.86
N GLU A 74 4.39 0.59 -11.16
CA GLU A 74 3.29 1.24 -11.88
C GLU A 74 1.93 0.95 -11.24
N SER A 75 1.69 -0.30 -10.83
CA SER A 75 0.45 -0.66 -10.14
C SER A 75 0.31 0.07 -8.80
N LEU A 76 1.39 0.15 -8.02
CA LEU A 76 1.43 0.82 -6.72
C LEU A 76 1.20 2.32 -6.85
N LYS A 77 1.85 2.96 -7.84
CA LYS A 77 1.67 4.36 -8.21
C LYS A 77 0.20 4.74 -8.39
N TRP A 78 -0.61 3.85 -8.96
CA TRP A 78 -2.06 4.08 -9.15
C TRP A 78 -2.86 4.25 -7.86
N LEU A 79 -2.36 3.83 -6.69
CA LEU A 79 -3.02 4.10 -5.40
C LEU A 79 -2.98 5.58 -5.03
N PHE A 80 -2.03 6.32 -5.59
CA PHE A 80 -1.81 7.73 -5.32
C PHE A 80 -2.55 8.59 -6.36
N PRO A 81 -2.97 9.81 -6.01
CA PRO A 81 -3.63 10.72 -6.95
C PRO A 81 -2.76 11.01 -8.17
N GLN A 82 -3.28 10.74 -9.36
CA GLN A 82 -2.60 11.07 -10.61
C GLN A 82 -2.86 12.56 -10.92
N ASN A 83 -1.80 13.37 -10.95
CA ASN A 83 -1.88 14.76 -11.37
C ASN A 83 -1.47 14.86 -12.84
N SER A 84 -2.27 15.56 -13.64
CA SER A 84 -1.99 15.84 -15.06
C SER A 84 -0.87 16.86 -15.26
N ASP A 85 -0.51 17.58 -14.21
CA ASP A 85 0.37 18.76 -14.27
C ASP A 85 1.84 18.42 -13.98
N ASN A 86 2.14 17.13 -13.75
CA ASN A 86 3.51 16.68 -13.56
C ASN A 86 4.23 16.71 -14.91
N ASN A 87 5.43 17.29 -14.92
CA ASN A 87 6.29 17.25 -16.08
C ASN A 87 6.65 15.77 -16.35
N PRO A 88 6.56 15.26 -17.58
CA PRO A 88 6.82 13.85 -17.88
C PRO A 88 8.27 13.42 -17.58
N ASP A 89 9.19 14.38 -17.42
CA ASP A 89 10.59 14.14 -17.08
C ASP A 89 10.86 14.08 -15.57
N ASP A 90 9.88 14.44 -14.72
CA ASP A 90 10.05 14.42 -13.26
C ASP A 90 9.60 13.08 -12.67
N PHE A 91 10.35 12.60 -11.68
CA PHE A 91 9.94 11.44 -10.88
C PHE A 91 8.61 11.70 -10.19
N TYR A 92 7.69 10.73 -10.25
CA TYR A 92 6.40 10.91 -9.62
C TYR A 92 6.52 10.86 -8.10
N GLN A 93 5.92 11.86 -7.44
CA GLN A 93 5.68 11.87 -6.01
C GLN A 93 4.19 11.98 -5.72
N GLY A 94 3.70 11.17 -4.77
CA GLY A 94 2.29 11.12 -4.42
C GLY A 94 2.07 10.88 -2.93
N GLU A 95 0.94 11.36 -2.44
CA GLU A 95 0.49 11.15 -1.06
C GLU A 95 -0.96 10.71 -1.02
N THR A 96 -1.25 9.74 -0.16
CA THR A 96 -2.58 9.22 0.13
C THR A 96 -2.74 9.05 1.63
N PHE A 97 -3.92 9.37 2.16
CA PHE A 97 -4.20 9.21 3.58
C PHE A 97 -5.69 9.04 3.83
N VAL A 98 -5.98 8.28 4.89
CA VAL A 98 -7.31 7.93 5.37
C VAL A 98 -7.30 8.14 6.88
N SER A 99 -8.28 8.87 7.38
CA SER A 99 -8.48 9.05 8.82
C SER A 99 -9.81 8.45 9.24
N GLY A 100 -9.92 8.05 10.50
CA GLY A 100 -11.14 7.52 11.06
C GLY A 100 -11.29 7.82 12.54
N SER A 101 -12.52 7.73 13.02
CA SER A 101 -12.85 7.83 14.44
C SER A 101 -13.53 6.56 14.90
N GLY A 102 -13.48 6.30 16.21
CA GLY A 102 -14.12 5.17 16.85
C GLY A 102 -13.17 4.42 17.77
N ASN A 103 -13.40 3.12 17.94
CA ASN A 103 -12.60 2.26 18.81
C ASN A 103 -11.48 1.49 18.06
N PHE A 104 -11.20 1.85 16.80
CA PHE A 104 -10.14 1.25 16.02
C PHE A 104 -8.76 1.77 16.46
N GLY A 105 -7.74 0.92 16.40
CA GLY A 105 -6.38 1.23 16.88
C GLY A 105 -5.57 2.18 15.99
N VAL A 106 -6.20 2.75 14.96
CA VAL A 106 -5.59 3.70 14.01
C VAL A 106 -6.55 4.89 13.91
N VAL A 107 -6.02 6.09 14.08
CA VAL A 107 -6.74 7.36 13.85
C VAL A 107 -6.48 7.85 12.42
N GLU A 108 -5.26 7.68 11.94
CA GLU A 108 -4.86 8.05 10.59
C GLU A 108 -3.86 7.04 10.03
N SER A 109 -4.02 6.70 8.75
CA SER A 109 -3.07 5.94 7.94
C SER A 109 -2.69 6.77 6.73
N LYS A 110 -1.39 6.98 6.52
CA LYS A 110 -0.82 7.84 5.50
C LYS A 110 0.31 7.12 4.78
N ALA A 111 0.34 7.23 3.46
CA ALA A 111 1.44 6.75 2.63
C ALA A 111 1.95 7.86 1.71
N THR A 112 3.26 7.93 1.57
CA THR A 112 3.92 8.73 0.53
C THR A 112 4.73 7.81 -0.37
N TYR A 113 4.70 8.10 -1.66
CA TYR A 113 5.41 7.37 -2.70
C TYR A 113 6.25 8.35 -3.50
N GLU A 114 7.51 7.99 -3.76
CA GLU A 114 8.46 8.80 -4.50
C GLU A 114 9.29 7.90 -5.40
N GLU A 115 9.24 8.13 -6.71
CA GLU A 115 10.06 7.40 -7.68
C GLU A 115 11.51 7.89 -7.64
N PHE A 116 12.42 6.96 -7.92
CA PHE A 116 13.83 7.28 -8.10
C PHE A 116 14.46 6.34 -9.12
N GLU A 117 15.60 6.74 -9.66
CA GLU A 117 16.52 5.86 -10.38
C GLU A 117 17.79 5.68 -9.56
N GLY A 118 18.31 4.45 -9.54
CA GLY A 118 19.53 4.16 -8.81
C GLY A 118 20.25 2.94 -9.37
N ILE A 119 21.53 2.83 -9.00
CA ILE A 119 22.32 1.65 -9.32
C ILE A 119 21.86 0.53 -8.39
N TRP A 120 21.44 -0.59 -8.98
CA TRP A 120 21.12 -1.80 -8.23
C TRP A 120 22.40 -2.61 -8.03
N ASP A 121 22.86 -2.73 -6.79
CA ASP A 121 23.98 -3.61 -6.46
C ASP A 121 23.44 -4.98 -6.01
N THR A 122 23.74 -6.02 -6.80
CA THR A 122 23.30 -7.39 -6.53
C THR A 122 24.01 -7.99 -5.30
N THR A 123 25.13 -7.40 -4.85
CA THR A 123 25.92 -7.94 -3.74
C THR A 123 25.26 -7.80 -2.36
N GLU A 124 24.31 -6.88 -2.17
CA GLU A 124 23.60 -6.71 -0.89
C GLU A 124 22.56 -7.81 -0.60
N ASN A 125 22.11 -8.59 -1.60
CA ASN A 125 21.09 -9.64 -1.44
C ASN A 125 21.66 -11.08 -1.33
N ILE A 126 22.98 -11.28 -1.36
CA ILE A 126 23.59 -12.63 -1.40
C ILE A 126 23.70 -13.28 0.00
N ASN A 127 23.46 -12.54 1.09
CA ASN A 127 23.72 -13.02 2.44
C ASN A 127 22.55 -13.73 3.15
N GLU A 128 21.38 -13.91 2.52
CA GLU A 128 20.24 -14.58 3.16
C GLU A 128 19.66 -15.73 2.31
N GLU A 129 20.19 -16.92 2.60
CA GLU A 129 19.64 -18.29 2.48
C GLU A 129 19.54 -19.03 1.11
N TYR A 130 20.50 -19.95 0.96
CA TYR A 130 20.50 -21.36 0.51
C TYR A 130 19.65 -21.90 -0.68
N ASP A 131 20.40 -22.58 -1.56
CA ASP A 131 20.11 -23.79 -2.34
C ASP A 131 18.76 -23.90 -3.08
N GLN A 132 18.75 -23.43 -4.32
CA GLN A 132 18.02 -24.10 -5.39
C GLN A 132 18.96 -24.35 -6.58
N GLU A 133 19.48 -25.59 -6.64
CA GLU A 133 19.98 -26.15 -7.89
C GLU A 133 18.87 -26.09 -8.95
N SER A 134 19.27 -25.80 -10.19
CA SER A 134 18.47 -25.67 -11.42
C SER A 134 17.80 -24.32 -11.69
N LEU A 135 18.62 -23.36 -12.13
CA LEU A 135 18.51 -22.69 -13.44
C LEU A 135 19.74 -21.77 -13.58
N ILE A 136 20.85 -22.34 -14.03
CA ILE A 136 22.01 -21.58 -14.48
C ILE A 136 21.70 -21.16 -15.92
N ASP A 137 20.95 -20.08 -16.08
CA ASP A 137 21.04 -19.27 -17.29
C ASP A 137 21.84 -18.03 -16.91
N GLU A 138 22.98 -17.88 -17.58
CA GLU A 138 24.01 -16.85 -17.50
C GLU A 138 23.60 -15.57 -16.75
N ILE A 139 23.97 -15.49 -15.47
CA ILE A 139 24.02 -14.22 -14.75
C ILE A 139 25.25 -13.49 -15.29
N ASP A 140 25.05 -12.49 -16.13
CA ASP A 140 26.08 -11.50 -16.46
C ASP A 140 26.50 -10.78 -15.16
N ILE A 141 27.74 -11.03 -14.73
CA ILE A 141 28.30 -10.56 -13.44
C ILE A 141 28.74 -9.07 -13.50
N ASP A 142 28.41 -8.31 -14.54
CA ASP A 142 28.96 -6.96 -14.76
C ASP A 142 27.91 -5.84 -14.97
N ASN A 143 26.69 -6.00 -14.46
CA ASN A 143 25.62 -5.03 -14.72
C ASN A 143 25.32 -4.15 -13.50
N ASN A 144 26.12 -3.09 -13.31
CA ASN A 144 25.69 -1.87 -12.62
C ASN A 144 24.57 -1.18 -13.44
N GLU A 145 23.43 -1.84 -13.55
CA GLU A 145 22.26 -1.33 -14.25
C GLU A 145 21.59 -0.24 -13.42
N ILE A 146 21.35 0.91 -14.05
CA ILE A 146 20.43 1.92 -13.52
C ILE A 146 19.03 1.32 -13.60
N ARG A 147 18.35 1.24 -12.46
CA ARG A 147 17.00 0.70 -12.34
C ARG A 147 16.06 1.72 -11.72
N CYS A 148 14.80 1.65 -12.11
CA CYS A 148 13.72 2.38 -11.47
C CYS A 148 13.33 1.71 -10.15
N GLY A 149 13.12 2.53 -9.13
CA GLY A 149 12.61 2.13 -7.83
C GLY A 149 11.65 3.17 -7.28
N ALA A 150 11.05 2.86 -6.13
CA ALA A 150 10.24 3.80 -5.40
C ALA A 150 10.42 3.64 -3.89
N ASP A 151 10.47 4.78 -3.21
CA ASP A 151 10.40 4.87 -1.76
C ASP A 151 8.94 4.95 -1.34
N LEU A 152 8.47 3.92 -0.64
CA LEU A 152 7.15 3.89 0.00
C LEU A 152 7.34 4.16 1.49
N LYS A 153 6.89 5.31 1.98
CA LYS A 153 6.85 5.60 3.41
C LYS A 153 5.42 5.45 3.91
N LEU A 154 5.23 4.50 4.81
CA LEU A 154 3.96 4.27 5.49
C LEU A 154 4.02 4.89 6.88
N THR A 155 2.95 5.56 7.29
CA THR A 155 2.84 6.27 8.55
C THR A 155 1.45 6.05 9.14
N PHE A 156 1.36 5.83 10.45
CA PHE A 156 0.06 5.80 11.11
C PHE A 156 0.10 6.52 12.45
N THR A 157 -1.06 7.04 12.84
CA THR A 157 -1.27 7.75 14.10
C THR A 157 -2.18 6.91 15.00
N PRO A 158 -1.73 6.50 16.19
CA PRO A 158 -2.55 5.75 17.14
C PRO A 158 -3.53 6.68 17.90
N PRO A 159 -4.54 6.13 18.59
CA PRO A 159 -5.44 6.89 19.46
C PRO A 159 -4.72 7.60 20.61
N GLU A 160 -5.23 8.76 21.04
CA GLU A 160 -4.66 9.59 22.13
C GLU A 160 -4.37 8.82 23.41
N LYS A 161 -5.22 7.85 23.79
CA LYS A 161 -5.00 7.00 24.98
C LYS A 161 -3.70 6.19 24.92
N ILE A 162 -3.32 5.74 23.72
CA ILE A 162 -2.06 5.03 23.49
C ILE A 162 -0.91 6.04 23.43
N ILE A 163 -1.13 7.21 22.82
CA ILE A 163 -0.16 8.30 22.79
C ILE A 163 0.26 8.66 24.23
N GLU A 164 -0.69 8.83 25.15
CA GLU A 164 -0.41 9.14 26.56
C GLU A 164 0.43 8.09 27.29
N LEU A 165 0.28 6.80 26.96
CA LEU A 165 1.10 5.71 27.48
C LEU A 165 2.52 5.68 26.89
N LEU A 166 2.72 6.30 25.72
CA LEU A 166 3.98 6.36 24.99
C LEU A 166 4.72 7.70 25.16
N LYS A 167 4.19 8.64 25.94
CA LYS A 167 4.78 9.96 26.18
C LYS A 167 6.07 9.87 27.01
N ASP A 168 7.19 9.72 26.32
CA ASP A 168 8.39 10.50 26.60
C ASP A 168 8.36 11.76 25.72
N GLU A 169 8.53 12.91 26.37
CA GLU A 169 8.48 14.31 25.89
C GLU A 169 8.40 14.60 24.36
N ASN A 170 7.35 15.34 23.96
CA ASN A 170 7.27 16.20 22.76
C ASN A 170 7.67 15.61 21.39
N LYS A 171 7.08 14.47 21.00
CA LYS A 171 7.04 14.05 19.58
C LYS A 171 5.62 13.76 19.15
N ASP A 172 5.26 14.20 17.94
CA ASP A 172 4.14 13.63 17.20
C ASP A 172 4.34 12.11 17.17
N ILE A 173 3.49 11.35 17.90
CA ILE A 173 3.63 9.89 18.03
C ILE A 173 3.02 9.22 16.78
N SER A 174 3.43 9.69 15.60
CA SER A 174 3.19 8.99 14.35
C SER A 174 4.28 7.94 14.18
N ILE A 175 3.90 6.68 14.02
CA ILE A 175 4.85 5.59 13.75
C ILE A 175 5.00 5.49 12.24
N SER A 176 6.23 5.59 11.75
CA SER A 176 6.54 5.54 10.32
C SER A 176 7.56 4.46 9.99
N LYS A 177 7.34 3.76 8.87
CA LYS A 177 8.29 2.82 8.26
C LYS A 177 8.52 3.23 6.80
N LYS A 178 9.78 3.17 6.36
CA LYS A 178 10.17 3.42 4.97
C LYS A 178 10.56 2.10 4.31
N PHE A 179 10.11 1.91 3.08
CA PHE A 179 10.37 0.72 2.28
C PHE A 179 10.90 1.15 0.93
N LYS A 180 12.03 0.56 0.52
CA LYS A 180 12.61 0.77 -0.80
C LYS A 180 12.19 -0.40 -1.68
N ILE A 181 11.47 -0.13 -2.76
CA ILE A 181 10.92 -1.15 -3.66
C ILE A 181 11.52 -0.96 -5.04
N TRP A 182 12.06 -2.04 -5.61
CA TRP A 182 12.60 -2.02 -6.96
C TRP A 182 11.75 -2.86 -7.92
N GLU A 183 11.74 -2.50 -9.20
CA GLU A 183 10.81 -3.04 -10.20
C GLU A 183 10.83 -4.57 -10.32
N ASN A 184 12.01 -5.17 -10.17
CA ASN A 184 12.25 -6.61 -10.31
C ASN A 184 12.59 -7.32 -8.98
N GLN A 185 12.46 -6.64 -7.84
CA GLN A 185 12.75 -7.26 -6.55
C GLN A 185 11.66 -8.29 -6.19
N PRO A 186 12.05 -9.50 -5.70
CA PRO A 186 11.10 -10.43 -5.12
C PRO A 186 10.36 -9.80 -3.95
N LEU A 187 9.04 -9.98 -3.88
CA LEU A 187 8.23 -9.44 -2.77
C LEU A 187 8.42 -10.23 -1.47
N THR A 188 9.13 -11.36 -1.51
CA THR A 188 9.42 -12.19 -0.33
C THR A 188 10.22 -11.44 0.73
N THR A 189 11.09 -10.50 0.33
CA THR A 189 11.86 -9.63 1.25
C THR A 189 10.96 -8.71 2.09
N LEU A 190 9.72 -8.50 1.67
CA LEU A 190 8.76 -7.67 2.40
C LEU A 190 7.91 -8.47 3.40
N ASN A 191 8.01 -9.81 3.42
CA ASN A 191 7.24 -10.66 4.36
C ASN A 191 7.64 -10.43 5.82
N GLU A 192 8.86 -9.97 6.08
CA GLU A 192 9.36 -9.67 7.43
C GLU A 192 8.61 -8.51 8.09
N TYR A 193 7.92 -7.68 7.30
CA TYR A 193 7.18 -6.53 7.79
C TYR A 193 5.70 -6.81 8.04
N LYS A 194 5.27 -8.07 7.89
CA LYS A 194 3.89 -8.49 8.12
C LYS A 194 3.48 -8.15 9.54
N SER A 195 2.43 -7.35 9.65
CA SER A 195 2.00 -6.79 10.93
C SER A 195 0.51 -7.07 11.14
N TYR A 196 0.17 -7.81 12.19
CA TYR A 196 -1.20 -8.17 12.51
C TYR A 196 -1.89 -7.04 13.30
N TRP A 197 -2.31 -5.98 12.60
CA TRP A 197 -2.97 -4.82 13.21
C TRP A 197 -4.47 -5.04 13.52
N LEU A 198 -5.03 -6.14 13.02
CA LEU A 198 -6.43 -6.49 13.16
C LEU A 198 -6.60 -7.80 13.93
N LEU A 199 -7.50 -7.80 14.91
CA LEU A 199 -8.04 -9.01 15.57
C LEU A 199 -9.09 -9.74 14.72
N VAL A 200 -9.16 -9.45 13.41
CA VAL A 200 -10.09 -10.08 12.48
C VAL A 200 -9.31 -10.74 11.35
N ASP A 201 -9.71 -11.95 11.00
CA ASP A 201 -9.03 -12.78 10.01
C ASP A 201 -9.11 -12.22 8.58
N THR A 202 -10.04 -11.29 8.28
CA THR A 202 -10.20 -10.81 6.92
C THR A 202 -10.85 -9.43 6.84
N VAL A 203 -10.18 -8.53 6.10
CA VAL A 203 -10.83 -7.44 5.38
C VAL A 203 -10.59 -7.76 3.91
N THR A 204 -11.62 -8.03 3.10
CA THR A 204 -11.39 -8.26 1.66
C THR A 204 -11.50 -6.93 0.92
N PRO A 205 -10.46 -6.46 0.22
CA PRO A 205 -10.52 -5.22 -0.57
C PRO A 205 -11.31 -5.36 -1.88
N PHE A 206 -11.93 -6.52 -2.14
CA PHE A 206 -12.55 -6.81 -3.43
C PHE A 206 -13.97 -7.38 -3.29
N SER A 207 -14.82 -7.05 -4.25
CA SER A 207 -16.07 -7.76 -4.52
C SER A 207 -15.77 -9.06 -5.26
N HIS A 208 -16.46 -10.16 -4.94
CA HIS A 208 -16.33 -11.46 -5.64
C HIS A 208 -16.16 -11.28 -7.15
N ARG A 209 -14.97 -11.62 -7.67
CA ARG A 209 -14.71 -11.72 -9.11
C ARG A 209 -14.96 -13.16 -9.52
N ILE A 210 -16.10 -13.43 -10.15
CA ILE A 210 -16.30 -14.69 -10.89
C ILE A 210 -15.70 -14.42 -12.27
N GLU A 211 -14.39 -14.63 -12.42
CA GLU A 211 -13.80 -14.71 -13.76
C GLU A 211 -14.16 -16.10 -14.31
N GLN A 212 -15.27 -16.21 -15.05
CA GLN A 212 -15.30 -17.20 -16.11
C GLN A 212 -14.35 -16.70 -17.19
N LEU A 213 -13.22 -17.39 -17.34
CA LEU A 213 -12.41 -17.32 -18.54
C LEU A 213 -13.35 -17.59 -19.72
N GLN A 214 -13.76 -16.53 -20.43
CA GLN A 214 -14.35 -16.70 -21.74
C GLN A 214 -13.21 -17.14 -22.66
N ILE A 215 -13.22 -18.44 -22.97
CA ILE A 215 -12.43 -19.09 -24.01
C ILE A 215 -12.95 -18.63 -25.38
#